data_AF-A0A800F1H6-F1
#
_entry.id   AF-A0A800F1H6-F1
#
_cell.length_a   1.000
_cell.length_b   1.000
_cell.length_c   1.000
_cell.angle_alpha   90.00
_cell.angle_beta   90.00
_cell.angle_gamma   90.00
#
_symmetry.space_group_name_H-M   'P 1'
#
loop_
_entity.id
_entity.type
_entity.pdbx_description
1 polymer ?
#
loop_
_entity_poly.entity_id
_entity_poly.type
_entity_poly.pdbx_seq_one_letter_code
_entity_poly.pdbx_strand_id
1 'polypeptide(L)'
;SVSHYRLALHLITALFLLSYIFWLYQVSGKGIKWDMKNKHVFNFGLALFIILCIQIIYGAFMSGLKAGFAAPTFPLINESILPSIAFKHEPLYMNLFNNKIMIHFIHRTLGFLIMVMGCYLGYTLIKEKAKHTLKSGILIILIVCTQVLLGIITLLSFKNGTPIMLASLHQITAIILLLCILYILIRSKNSIPSFADSKVYDILPEKNSDNQSQN
;
A
#
# COMPACT_ATOMS: atom_id res chain seq x y z
N SER A 1 14.62 12.21 -21.70
CA SER A 1 13.45 11.75 -20.91
C SER A 1 13.77 10.41 -20.26
N VAL A 2 13.38 10.19 -19.00
CA VAL A 2 13.59 8.89 -18.34
C VAL A 2 12.41 7.97 -18.70
N SER A 3 12.69 6.75 -19.18
CA SER A 3 11.64 5.78 -19.49
C SER A 3 10.73 5.52 -18.29
N HIS A 4 9.42 5.44 -18.50
CA HIS A 4 8.43 5.25 -17.45
C HIS A 4 8.61 3.92 -16.71
N TYR A 5 9.18 2.93 -17.39
CA TYR A 5 9.63 1.67 -16.80
C TYR A 5 10.71 1.89 -15.73
N ARG A 6 11.67 2.80 -15.95
CA ARG A 6 12.72 3.11 -14.97
C ARG A 6 12.18 3.86 -13.76
N LEU A 7 11.24 4.78 -13.97
CA LEU A 7 10.57 5.49 -12.87
C LEU A 7 9.76 4.52 -11.99
N ALA A 8 8.98 3.64 -12.63
CA ALA A 8 8.23 2.61 -11.92
C ALA A 8 9.16 1.67 -11.14
N LEU A 9 10.23 1.18 -11.78
CA LEU A 9 11.20 0.30 -11.12
C LEU A 9 11.89 0.98 -9.94
N HIS A 10 12.30 2.25 -10.07
CA HIS A 10 12.87 3.01 -8.96
C HIS A 10 11.90 3.11 -7.78
N LEU A 11 10.64 3.46 -8.04
CA LEU A 11 9.62 3.58 -7.00
C LEU A 11 9.36 2.23 -6.31
N ILE A 12 9.23 1.15 -7.09
CA ILE A 12 9.00 -0.20 -6.55
C ILE A 12 10.18 -0.63 -5.67
N THR A 13 11.42 -0.44 -6.13
CA THR A 13 12.61 -0.79 -5.36
C THR A 13 12.70 0.02 -4.07
N ALA A 14 12.41 1.32 -4.13
CA ALA A 14 12.37 2.18 -2.94
C ALA A 14 11.29 1.74 -1.94
N LEU A 15 10.10 1.39 -2.42
CA LEU A 15 9.00 0.90 -1.58
C LEU A 15 9.28 -0.46 -0.98
N PHE A 16 9.91 -1.36 -1.73
CA PHE A 16 10.36 -2.64 -1.23
C PHE A 16 11.37 -2.46 -0.10
N LEU A 17 12.40 -1.64 -0.32
CA LEU A 17 13.41 -1.35 0.69
C LEU A 17 12.80 -0.70 1.94
N LEU A 18 11.91 0.29 1.76
CA LEU A 18 11.20 0.95 2.86
C LEU A 18 10.35 -0.05 3.65
N SER A 19 9.59 -0.90 2.96
CA SER A 19 8.76 -1.93 3.59
C SER A 19 9.61 -2.95 4.35
N TYR A 20 10.76 -3.32 3.80
CA TYR A 20 11.71 -4.24 4.45
C TYR A 20 12.35 -3.63 5.70
N ILE A 21 12.82 -2.38 5.64
CA ILE A 21 13.37 -1.67 6.80
C ILE A 21 12.30 -1.49 7.88
N PHE A 22 11.08 -1.11 7.48
CA PHE A 22 9.96 -0.97 8.40
C PHE A 22 9.62 -2.30 9.08
N TRP A 23 9.58 -3.40 8.30
CA TRP A 23 9.39 -4.74 8.84
C TRP A 23 10.48 -5.12 9.85
N LEU A 24 11.75 -4.91 9.52
CA LEU A 24 12.88 -5.16 10.43
C LEU A 24 12.75 -4.37 11.72
N TYR A 25 12.39 -3.08 11.63
CA TYR A 25 12.17 -2.22 12.79
C TYR A 25 11.05 -2.75 13.68
N GLN A 26 9.93 -3.20 13.09
CA GLN A 26 8.80 -3.72 13.86
C GLN A 26 9.11 -5.07 14.52
N VAL A 27 9.84 -5.96 13.85
CA VAL A 27 10.22 -7.29 14.38
C VAL A 27 11.30 -7.19 15.46
N SER A 28 12.19 -6.20 15.36
CA SER A 28 13.24 -5.97 16.37
C SER A 28 12.71 -5.38 17.68
N GLY A 29 11.49 -4.82 17.69
CA GLY A 29 10.86 -4.29 18.88
C GLY A 29 10.09 -5.35 19.68
N LYS A 30 9.91 -5.14 20.99
CA LYS A 30 9.01 -5.92 21.86
C LYS A 30 7.53 -5.56 21.61
N GLY A 31 7.10 -5.66 20.36
CA GLY A 31 5.77 -5.31 19.94
C GLY A 31 4.71 -6.28 20.45
N ILE A 32 3.61 -5.75 21.00
CA ILE A 32 2.40 -6.54 21.29
C ILE A 32 1.89 -7.15 19.98
N LYS A 33 1.88 -8.49 19.88
CA LYS A 33 1.13 -9.24 18.85
C LYS A 33 -0.37 -9.10 19.16
N TRP A 34 -1.18 -8.82 18.15
CA TRP A 34 -2.62 -8.74 18.32
C TRP A 34 -3.20 -10.14 18.25
N ASP A 35 -3.79 -10.60 19.36
CA ASP A 35 -4.59 -11.81 19.37
C ASP A 35 -5.94 -11.54 18.70
N MET A 36 -5.88 -11.38 17.37
CA MET A 36 -7.07 -11.23 16.56
C MET A 36 -7.78 -12.56 16.49
N LYS A 37 -8.99 -12.62 17.05
CA LYS A 37 -9.86 -13.79 16.97
C LYS A 37 -10.21 -14.12 15.50
N ASN A 38 -10.15 -13.11 14.62
CA ASN A 38 -10.60 -13.21 13.25
C ASN A 38 -9.44 -13.39 12.25
N LYS A 39 -9.23 -14.64 11.78
CA LYS A 39 -8.25 -14.96 10.72
C LYS A 39 -8.52 -14.23 9.39
N HIS A 40 -9.75 -13.77 9.15
CA HIS A 40 -10.11 -13.05 7.92
C HIS A 40 -9.41 -11.69 7.81
N VAL A 41 -9.03 -11.05 8.93
CA VAL A 41 -8.34 -9.75 8.91
C VAL A 41 -6.96 -9.86 8.25
N PHE A 42 -6.22 -10.95 8.50
CA PHE A 42 -4.91 -11.17 7.88
C PHE A 42 -5.04 -11.39 6.38
N ASN A 43 -5.85 -12.36 5.96
CA ASN A 43 -6.01 -12.71 4.54
C ASN A 43 -6.53 -11.50 3.74
N PHE A 44 -7.48 -10.77 4.31
CA PHE A 44 -8.04 -9.58 3.69
C PHE A 44 -7.02 -8.43 3.63
N GLY A 45 -6.28 -8.21 4.72
CA GLY A 45 -5.18 -7.23 4.75
C GLY A 45 -4.09 -7.55 3.74
N LEU A 46 -3.79 -8.84 3.51
CA LEU A 46 -2.78 -9.28 2.57
C LEU A 46 -3.24 -9.05 1.13
N ALA A 47 -4.50 -9.39 0.83
CA ALA A 47 -5.11 -9.07 -0.46
C ALA A 47 -5.09 -7.56 -0.73
N LEU A 48 -5.48 -6.74 0.26
CA LEU A 48 -5.43 -5.28 0.16
C LEU A 48 -4.00 -4.76 -0.07
N PHE A 49 -3.01 -5.32 0.64
CA PHE A 49 -1.60 -4.97 0.47
C PHE A 49 -1.12 -5.23 -0.96
N ILE A 50 -1.40 -6.41 -1.51
CA ILE A 50 -1.01 -6.78 -2.88
C ILE A 50 -1.68 -5.86 -3.90
N ILE A 51 -2.98 -5.61 -3.76
CA ILE A 51 -3.72 -4.73 -4.67
C ILE A 51 -3.19 -3.29 -4.58
N LEU A 52 -2.85 -2.81 -3.38
CA LEU A 52 -2.24 -1.49 -3.20
C LEU A 52 -0.86 -1.38 -3.86
N CYS A 53 -0.03 -2.42 -3.79
CA CYS A 53 1.23 -2.46 -4.53
C CYS A 53 0.99 -2.33 -6.05
N ILE A 54 0.02 -3.07 -6.60
CA ILE A 54 -0.36 -2.96 -8.02
C ILE A 54 -0.84 -1.55 -8.34
N GLN A 55 -1.68 -0.94 -7.49
CA GLN A 55 -2.16 0.43 -7.65
C GLN A 55 -1.03 1.46 -7.71
N ILE A 56 0.00 1.28 -6.87
CA ILE A 56 1.17 2.16 -6.86
C ILE A 56 1.97 2.03 -8.17
N ILE A 57 2.10 0.81 -8.71
CA ILE A 57 2.74 0.58 -10.02
C ILE A 57 1.97 1.34 -11.12
N TYR A 58 0.65 1.22 -11.15
CA TYR A 58 -0.18 1.98 -12.10
C TYR A 58 -0.10 3.50 -11.86
N GLY A 59 0.04 3.96 -10.62
CA GLY A 59 0.33 5.36 -10.29
C GLY A 59 1.67 5.84 -10.85
N ALA A 60 2.70 5.00 -10.81
CA ALA A 60 4.00 5.30 -11.43
C ALA A 60 3.90 5.36 -12.96
N PHE A 61 3.13 4.46 -13.59
CA PHE A 61 2.86 4.53 -15.02
C PHE A 61 2.10 5.81 -15.40
N MET A 62 1.11 6.21 -14.59
CA MET A 62 0.37 7.46 -14.76
C MET A 62 1.30 8.68 -14.76
N SER A 63 2.18 8.78 -13.76
CA SER A 63 3.14 9.87 -13.62
C SER A 63 4.16 9.85 -14.77
N GLY A 64 4.69 8.67 -15.07
CA GLY A 64 5.61 8.45 -16.16
C GLY A 64 5.03 8.97 -17.48
N LEU A 65 3.98 8.34 -17.98
CA LEU A 65 3.39 8.63 -19.30
C LEU A 65 2.76 10.04 -19.39
N LYS A 66 2.81 10.81 -18.32
CA LYS A 66 2.05 12.05 -18.14
C LYS A 66 0.58 11.82 -18.48
N ALA A 67 0.06 10.68 -18.04
CA ALA A 67 -1.27 10.22 -18.38
C ALA A 67 -2.33 11.17 -17.82
N GLY A 68 -2.07 11.89 -16.72
CA GLY A 68 -2.98 12.89 -16.14
C GLY A 68 -3.57 13.88 -17.16
N PHE A 69 -2.80 14.28 -18.17
CA PHE A 69 -3.26 15.17 -19.24
C PHE A 69 -4.19 14.51 -20.28
N ALA A 70 -4.20 13.18 -20.38
CA ALA A 70 -4.97 12.46 -21.39
C ALA A 70 -6.48 12.41 -21.10
N ALA A 71 -6.86 12.49 -19.82
CA ALA A 71 -8.26 12.49 -19.39
C ALA A 71 -8.43 13.17 -18.02
N PRO A 72 -8.24 14.51 -17.93
CA PRO A 72 -8.35 15.27 -16.68
C PRO A 72 -9.82 15.51 -16.27
N THR A 73 -10.66 14.49 -16.39
CA THR A 73 -12.08 14.49 -16.06
C THR A 73 -12.38 13.41 -15.03
N PHE A 74 -13.42 13.62 -14.24
CA PHE A 74 -13.91 12.68 -13.24
C PHE A 74 -15.43 12.85 -13.14
N PRO A 75 -16.23 11.77 -12.95
CA PRO A 75 -15.82 10.36 -12.78
C PRO A 75 -15.44 9.66 -14.09
N LEU A 76 -15.98 10.13 -15.22
CA LEU A 76 -15.72 9.56 -16.55
C LEU A 76 -14.29 9.84 -17.02
N ILE A 77 -13.80 8.97 -17.91
CA ILE A 77 -12.55 9.14 -18.65
C ILE A 77 -12.90 9.83 -19.96
N ASN A 78 -12.79 11.15 -19.98
CA ASN A 78 -13.44 12.05 -20.94
C ASN A 78 -14.96 11.84 -20.92
N GLU A 79 -15.53 11.28 -21.99
CA GLU A 79 -16.98 11.11 -22.15
C GLU A 79 -17.49 9.71 -21.80
N SER A 80 -16.60 8.75 -21.51
CA SER A 80 -17.00 7.36 -21.24
C SER A 80 -16.23 6.74 -20.08
N ILE A 81 -16.78 5.68 -19.49
CA ILE A 81 -16.11 4.95 -18.39
C ILE A 81 -14.87 4.22 -18.90
N LEU A 82 -14.98 3.60 -20.08
CA LEU A 82 -13.89 2.90 -20.77
C LEU A 82 -13.93 3.25 -22.27
N PRO A 83 -13.20 4.28 -22.70
CA PRO A 83 -13.16 4.68 -24.10
C PRO A 83 -12.57 3.58 -24.98
N SER A 84 -13.09 3.40 -26.21
CA SER A 84 -12.59 2.40 -27.17
C SER A 84 -11.10 2.55 -27.49
N ILE A 85 -10.58 3.78 -27.44
CA ILE A 85 -9.15 4.07 -27.63
C ILE A 85 -8.25 3.40 -26.58
N ALA A 86 -8.79 2.91 -25.46
CA ALA A 86 -8.06 2.10 -24.48
C ALA A 86 -7.51 0.80 -25.07
N PHE A 87 -8.03 0.34 -26.22
CA PHE A 87 -7.64 -0.91 -26.89
C PHE A 87 -6.89 -0.69 -28.20
N LYS A 88 -6.36 0.52 -28.44
CA LYS A 88 -5.80 0.93 -29.73
C LYS A 88 -4.50 0.20 -30.13
N HIS A 89 -3.70 -0.27 -29.18
CA HIS A 89 -2.42 -0.91 -29.50
C HIS A 89 -2.56 -2.41 -29.75
N GLU A 90 -1.79 -2.90 -30.73
CA GLU A 90 -1.58 -4.32 -30.99
C GLU A 90 -0.15 -4.72 -30.66
N PRO A 91 0.08 -5.88 -30.01
CA PRO A 91 -0.92 -6.78 -29.42
C PRO A 91 -1.63 -6.14 -28.21
N LEU A 92 -2.87 -6.55 -27.93
CA LEU A 92 -3.75 -5.92 -26.91
C LEU A 92 -3.11 -5.72 -25.53
N TYR A 93 -2.22 -6.61 -25.08
CA TYR A 93 -1.55 -6.49 -23.78
C TYR A 93 -0.68 -5.23 -23.66
N MET A 94 -0.21 -4.66 -24.79
CA MET A 94 0.56 -3.42 -24.80
C MET A 94 -0.23 -2.24 -24.23
N ASN A 95 -1.56 -2.29 -24.31
CA ASN A 95 -2.40 -1.23 -23.75
C ASN A 95 -2.29 -1.15 -22.22
N LEU A 96 -2.04 -2.27 -21.53
CA LEU A 96 -1.90 -2.30 -20.07
C LEU A 96 -0.71 -1.47 -19.57
N PHE A 97 0.32 -1.29 -20.41
CA PHE A 97 1.58 -0.66 -20.02
C PHE A 97 1.84 0.68 -20.71
N ASN A 98 1.32 0.87 -21.92
CA ASN A 98 1.66 2.02 -22.76
C ASN A 98 0.46 2.93 -23.09
N ASN A 99 -0.78 2.44 -22.94
CA ASN A 99 -1.96 3.22 -23.28
C ASN A 99 -2.41 4.06 -22.08
N LYS A 100 -2.29 5.38 -22.21
CA LYS A 100 -2.66 6.33 -21.15
C LYS A 100 -4.10 6.16 -20.67
N ILE A 101 -5.04 5.89 -21.59
CA ILE A 101 -6.46 5.75 -21.27
C ILE A 101 -6.74 4.44 -20.53
N MET A 102 -6.12 3.34 -20.97
CA MET A 102 -6.20 2.06 -20.26
C MET A 102 -5.62 2.16 -18.85
N ILE A 103 -4.47 2.83 -18.69
CA ILE A 103 -3.83 3.04 -17.40
C ILE A 103 -4.70 3.90 -16.47
N HIS A 104 -5.35 4.96 -16.99
CA HIS A 104 -6.37 5.71 -16.25
C HIS A 104 -7.48 4.81 -15.73
N PHE A 105 -8.02 3.97 -16.60
CA PHE A 105 -9.11 3.06 -16.25
C PHE A 105 -8.71 2.10 -15.14
N ILE A 106 -7.55 1.43 -15.30
CA ILE A 106 -7.06 0.47 -14.30
C ILE A 106 -6.76 1.16 -12.97
N HIS A 107 -6.04 2.28 -13.00
CA HIS A 107 -5.70 3.03 -11.78
C HIS A 107 -6.94 3.54 -11.02
N ARG A 108 -7.97 4.02 -11.73
CA ARG A 108 -9.22 4.46 -11.09
C ARG A 108 -10.00 3.28 -10.51
N THR A 109 -10.13 2.20 -11.27
CA THR A 109 -10.87 0.99 -10.86
C THR A 109 -10.26 0.36 -9.63
N LEU A 110 -8.94 0.18 -9.62
CA LEU A 110 -8.19 -0.30 -8.47
C LEU A 110 -8.28 0.67 -7.29
N GLY A 111 -8.26 1.99 -7.54
CA GLY A 111 -8.46 3.00 -6.50
C GLY A 111 -9.79 2.87 -5.78
N PHE A 112 -10.90 2.68 -6.51
CA PHE A 112 -12.21 2.44 -5.91
C PHE A 112 -12.28 1.10 -5.17
N LEU A 113 -11.67 0.04 -5.71
CA LEU A 113 -11.58 -1.26 -5.05
C LEU A 113 -10.84 -1.15 -3.71
N ILE A 114 -9.68 -0.47 -3.69
CA ILE A 114 -8.91 -0.19 -2.48
C ILE A 114 -9.72 0.65 -1.49
N MET A 115 -10.51 1.62 -1.97
CA MET A 115 -11.38 2.41 -1.10
C MET A 115 -12.37 1.54 -0.34
N VAL A 116 -13.10 0.69 -1.05
CA VAL A 116 -14.08 -0.22 -0.46
C VAL A 116 -13.40 -1.21 0.49
N MET A 117 -12.31 -1.84 0.04
CA MET A 117 -11.58 -2.81 0.85
C MET A 117 -10.97 -2.16 2.10
N GLY A 118 -10.32 -1.01 1.97
CA GLY A 118 -9.71 -0.28 3.08
C GLY A 118 -10.74 0.15 4.11
N CYS A 119 -11.90 0.67 3.68
CA CYS A 119 -13.00 1.01 4.59
C CYS A 119 -13.56 -0.22 5.31
N TYR A 120 -13.72 -1.34 4.61
CA TYR A 120 -14.17 -2.59 5.21
C TYR A 120 -13.17 -3.16 6.23
N LEU A 121 -11.88 -3.14 5.91
CA LEU A 121 -10.82 -3.54 6.85
C LEU A 121 -10.83 -2.64 8.09
N GLY A 122 -10.90 -1.32 7.90
CA GLY A 122 -10.97 -0.36 8.99
C GLY A 122 -12.19 -0.58 9.89
N TYR A 123 -13.36 -0.81 9.30
CA TYR A 123 -14.59 -1.16 10.02
C TYR A 123 -14.44 -2.45 10.84
N THR A 124 -13.84 -3.48 10.28
CA THR A 124 -13.60 -4.76 10.97
C THR A 124 -12.69 -4.57 12.19
N LEU A 125 -11.62 -3.78 12.04
CA LEU A 125 -10.69 -3.46 13.14
C LEU A 125 -11.33 -2.64 14.27
N ILE A 126 -12.23 -1.72 13.91
CA ILE A 126 -13.03 -0.95 14.87
C ILE A 126 -13.96 -1.88 15.66
N LYS A 127 -14.57 -2.88 15.01
CA LYS A 127 -15.47 -3.85 15.64
C LYS A 127 -14.82 -4.75 16.68
N GLU A 128 -13.51 -5.01 16.59
CA GLU A 128 -12.77 -5.79 17.60
C GLU A 128 -12.71 -5.09 18.97
N LYS A 129 -13.00 -3.77 19.04
CA LYS A 129 -13.07 -2.94 20.26
C LYS A 129 -11.79 -2.90 21.13
N ALA A 130 -10.70 -3.53 20.72
CA ALA A 130 -9.40 -3.34 21.36
C ALA A 130 -8.83 -1.96 21.03
N LYS A 131 -8.26 -1.26 22.02
CA LYS A 131 -7.77 0.14 21.86
C LYS A 131 -6.82 0.32 20.68
N HIS A 132 -5.93 -0.65 20.44
CA HIS A 132 -4.97 -0.61 19.33
C HIS A 132 -5.63 -0.82 17.96
N THR A 133 -6.55 -1.78 17.85
CA THR A 133 -7.24 -2.06 16.57
C THR A 133 -8.22 -0.94 16.22
N LEU A 134 -8.88 -0.34 17.21
CA LEU A 134 -9.76 0.81 17.03
C LEU A 134 -9.03 2.00 16.38
N LYS A 135 -7.89 2.41 16.94
CA LYS A 135 -7.10 3.52 16.39
C LYS A 135 -6.61 3.22 14.97
N SER A 136 -6.11 2.01 14.74
CA SER A 136 -5.65 1.59 13.40
C SER A 136 -6.79 1.56 12.39
N GLY A 137 -7.99 1.11 12.78
CA GLY A 137 -9.15 1.07 11.90
C GLY A 137 -9.64 2.45 11.48
N ILE A 138 -9.72 3.39 12.43
CA ILE A 138 -10.06 4.80 12.15
C ILE A 138 -9.01 5.42 11.22
N LEU A 139 -7.73 5.19 11.51
CA LEU A 139 -6.63 5.76 10.73
C LEU A 139 -6.64 5.27 9.27
N ILE A 140 -6.88 3.97 9.02
CA ILE A 140 -6.99 3.44 7.65
C ILE A 140 -8.10 4.16 6.89
N ILE A 141 -9.30 4.27 7.48
CA ILE A 141 -10.45 4.89 6.82
C ILE A 141 -10.10 6.34 6.44
N LEU A 142 -9.53 7.11 7.37
CA LEU A 142 -9.14 8.49 7.12
C LEU A 142 -8.10 8.61 6.00
N ILE A 143 -7.05 7.79 6.03
CA ILE A 143 -5.99 7.80 5.02
C ILE A 143 -6.54 7.40 3.64
N VAL A 144 -7.38 6.36 3.56
CA VAL A 144 -7.98 5.89 2.32
C VAL A 144 -8.87 6.96 1.69
N CYS A 145 -9.74 7.59 2.49
CA CYS A 145 -10.56 8.71 2.01
C CYS A 145 -9.69 9.88 1.54
N THR A 146 -8.66 10.24 2.31
CA THR A 146 -7.70 11.29 1.95
C THR A 146 -6.98 10.96 0.65
N GLN A 147 -6.57 9.70 0.45
CA GLN A 147 -5.88 9.22 -0.75
C GLN A 147 -6.74 9.40 -1.99
N VAL A 148 -8.01 8.99 -1.93
CA VAL A 148 -8.95 9.10 -3.06
C VAL A 148 -9.25 10.56 -3.37
N LEU A 149 -9.53 11.38 -2.34
CA LEU A 149 -9.76 12.80 -2.51
C LEU A 149 -8.56 13.52 -3.14
N LEU A 150 -7.35 13.28 -2.62
CA LEU A 150 -6.12 13.83 -3.20
C LEU A 150 -5.91 13.36 -4.64
N GLY A 151 -6.24 12.11 -4.96
CA GLY A 151 -6.15 11.57 -6.32
C GLY A 151 -7.07 12.29 -7.30
N ILE A 152 -8.33 12.52 -6.90
CA ILE A 152 -9.32 13.26 -7.69
C ILE A 152 -8.89 14.72 -7.87
N ILE A 153 -8.47 15.39 -6.79
CA ILE A 153 -8.03 16.79 -6.83
C ILE A 153 -6.78 16.94 -7.73
N THR A 154 -5.81 16.02 -7.60
CA THR A 154 -4.62 15.98 -8.46
C THR A 154 -5.02 15.82 -9.93
N LEU A 155 -5.90 14.86 -10.23
CA LEU A 155 -6.39 14.61 -11.58
C LEU A 155 -7.05 15.84 -12.21
N LEU A 156 -7.96 16.49 -11.50
CA LEU A 156 -8.68 17.66 -12.01
C LEU A 156 -7.76 18.87 -12.20
N SER A 157 -6.71 18.96 -11.38
CA SER A 157 -5.71 20.04 -11.48
C SER A 157 -4.84 19.96 -12.73
N PHE A 158 -4.80 18.80 -13.42
CA PHE A 158 -4.10 18.68 -14.71
C PHE A 158 -4.70 19.56 -15.82
N LYS A 159 -5.95 20.05 -15.66
CA LYS A 159 -6.52 21.06 -16.55
C LYS A 159 -5.76 22.39 -16.53
N ASN A 160 -5.13 22.71 -15.39
CA ASN A 160 -4.51 24.01 -15.14
C ASN A 160 -2.96 23.95 -15.20
N GLY A 161 -2.37 22.78 -15.44
CA GLY A 161 -0.92 22.60 -15.48
C GLY A 161 -0.48 21.28 -14.84
N THR A 162 0.80 21.16 -14.50
CA THR A 162 1.31 19.96 -13.81
C THR A 162 1.26 20.17 -12.28
N PRO A 163 0.35 19.50 -11.54
CA PRO A 163 0.16 19.76 -10.10
C PRO A 163 1.18 18.97 -9.25
N ILE A 164 2.46 19.33 -9.34
CA ILE A 164 3.56 18.58 -8.71
C ILE A 164 3.33 18.38 -7.20
N MET A 165 2.94 19.44 -6.48
CA MET A 165 2.72 19.36 -5.03
C MET A 165 1.61 18.36 -4.66
N LEU A 166 0.47 18.41 -5.36
CA LEU A 166 -0.66 17.51 -5.10
C LEU A 166 -0.32 16.06 -5.48
N ALA A 167 0.38 15.85 -6.60
CA ALA A 167 0.85 14.53 -7.01
C ALA A 167 1.83 13.94 -5.97
N SER A 168 2.76 14.74 -5.44
CA SER A 168 3.69 14.32 -4.38
C SER A 168 2.95 14.00 -3.08
N LEU A 169 1.97 14.82 -2.67
CA LEU A 169 1.15 14.54 -1.49
C LEU A 169 0.36 13.24 -1.66
N HIS A 170 -0.26 13.03 -2.82
CA HIS A 170 -0.96 11.77 -3.13
C HIS A 170 -0.03 10.56 -3.07
N GLN A 171 1.22 10.69 -3.53
CA GLN A 171 2.21 9.61 -3.43
C GLN A 171 2.65 9.36 -1.99
N ILE A 172 2.87 10.40 -1.19
CA ILE A 172 3.23 10.27 0.23
C ILE A 172 2.10 9.59 1.00
N THR A 173 0.84 9.98 0.77
CA THR A 173 -0.31 9.37 1.43
C THR A 173 -0.46 7.88 1.04
N ALA A 174 -0.14 7.49 -0.20
CA ALA A 174 -0.08 6.08 -0.60
C ALA A 174 0.98 5.29 0.18
N ILE A 175 2.16 5.88 0.40
CA ILE A 175 3.24 5.26 1.18
C ILE A 175 2.79 5.06 2.64
N ILE A 176 2.17 6.08 3.24
CA ILE A 176 1.65 5.97 4.61
C ILE A 176 0.58 4.86 4.69
N LEU A 177 -0.34 4.80 3.72
CA LEU A 177 -1.35 3.74 3.65
C LEU A 177 -0.71 2.34 3.58
N LEU A 178 0.31 2.17 2.73
CA LEU A 178 1.06 0.92 2.58
C LEU A 178 1.68 0.49 3.92
N LEU A 179 2.34 1.42 4.62
CA LEU A 179 2.96 1.16 5.92
C LEU A 179 1.93 0.82 7.00
N CYS A 180 0.76 1.47 7.00
CA CYS A 180 -0.33 1.15 7.91
C CYS A 180 -0.86 -0.28 7.70
N ILE A 181 -1.07 -0.69 6.45
CA ILE A 181 -1.53 -2.05 6.12
C ILE A 181 -0.44 -3.07 6.49
N LEU A 182 0.82 -2.79 6.16
CA LEU A 182 1.94 -3.65 6.53
C LEU A 182 2.08 -3.80 8.05
N TYR A 183 1.89 -2.72 8.81
CA TYR A 183 1.86 -2.75 10.26
C TYR A 183 0.77 -3.71 10.80
N ILE A 184 -0.44 -3.63 10.26
CA ILE A 184 -1.54 -4.51 10.66
C ILE A 184 -1.24 -5.96 10.33
N LEU A 185 -0.66 -6.21 9.16
CA LEU A 185 -0.21 -7.54 8.76
C LEU A 185 0.75 -8.09 9.80
N ILE A 186 1.86 -7.39 10.10
CA ILE A 186 2.89 -7.78 11.07
C ILE A 186 2.32 -8.02 12.48
N ARG A 187 1.33 -7.25 12.90
CA ARG A 187 0.73 -7.40 14.24
C ARG A 187 -0.32 -8.49 14.31
N SER A 188 -0.87 -8.94 13.19
CA SER A 188 -1.77 -10.09 13.18
C SER A 188 -1.03 -11.36 13.58
N LYS A 189 -1.57 -12.14 14.53
CA LYS A 189 -0.96 -13.37 15.09
C LYS A 189 -0.57 -14.44 14.04
N ASN A 190 -1.14 -14.36 12.84
CA ASN A 190 -0.81 -15.23 11.70
C ASN A 190 0.42 -14.76 10.89
N SER A 191 1.10 -13.71 11.33
CA SER A 191 2.35 -13.24 10.72
C SER A 191 3.44 -14.30 10.79
N ILE A 192 4.33 -14.27 9.80
CA ILE A 192 5.57 -15.05 9.70
C ILE A 192 6.17 -15.25 11.11
N PRO A 193 6.49 -16.49 11.52
CA PRO A 193 7.07 -16.76 12.83
C PRO A 193 8.22 -15.79 13.07
N SER A 194 8.20 -15.10 14.22
CA SER A 194 9.27 -14.15 14.52
C SER A 194 10.59 -14.91 14.58
N PHE A 195 11.71 -14.25 14.29
CA PHE A 195 13.02 -14.89 14.48
C PHE A 195 13.21 -15.36 15.93
N ALA A 196 12.51 -14.74 16.89
CA ALA A 196 12.46 -15.15 18.29
C ALA A 196 11.57 -16.38 18.57
N ASP A 197 10.70 -16.78 17.63
CA ASP A 197 9.95 -18.05 17.68
C ASP A 197 10.79 -19.21 17.11
N SER A 198 11.96 -18.94 16.53
CA SER A 198 12.91 -19.99 16.17
C SER A 198 13.62 -20.48 17.43
N LYS A 199 13.65 -21.80 17.64
CA LYS A 199 14.37 -22.51 18.71
C LYS A 199 15.88 -22.18 18.82
N VAL A 200 16.40 -21.24 18.03
CA VAL A 200 17.80 -20.82 18.02
C VAL A 200 18.20 -20.12 19.33
N TYR A 201 17.27 -19.45 20.01
CA TYR A 201 17.53 -18.85 21.33
C TYR A 201 17.57 -19.86 22.48
N ASP A 202 16.96 -21.03 22.32
CA ASP A 202 16.98 -22.11 23.33
C ASP A 202 18.32 -22.88 23.35
N ILE A 203 19.24 -22.59 22.42
CA ILE A 203 20.55 -23.25 22.29
C ILE A 203 21.67 -22.42 22.95
N LEU A 204 21.39 -21.20 23.41
CA LEU A 204 22.38 -20.44 24.15
C LEU A 204 22.42 -20.97 25.59
N PRO A 205 23.54 -21.60 26.03
CA PRO A 205 23.64 -22.09 27.39
C PRO A 205 23.49 -20.90 28.35
N GLU A 206 22.60 -21.04 29.34
CA GLU A 206 22.57 -20.16 30.50
C GLU A 206 24.00 -20.09 31.05
N LYS A 207 24.58 -18.89 31.02
CA LYS A 207 25.86 -18.65 31.66
C LYS A 207 25.63 -18.77 33.16
N ASN A 208 25.88 -19.95 33.72
CA ASN A 208 25.89 -20.23 35.14
C ASN A 208 26.74 -19.16 35.84
N SER A 209 26.09 -18.20 36.50
CA SER A 209 26.72 -17.16 37.30
C SER A 209 26.75 -17.55 38.78
N ASP A 210 26.90 -18.84 39.08
CA ASP A 210 27.01 -19.37 40.45
C ASP A 210 28.30 -20.19 40.56
N ASN A 211 29.42 -19.51 40.78
CA ASN A 211 30.56 -19.99 41.58
C ASN A 211 31.76 -19.03 41.47
N GLN A 212 31.71 -17.91 42.18
CA GLN A 212 32.91 -17.24 42.70
C GLN A 212 32.59 -16.56 44.03
N SER A 213 32.24 -17.37 45.02
CA SER A 213 32.27 -16.98 46.44
C SER A 213 32.70 -18.17 47.28
N GLN A 214 33.93 -18.66 47.06
CA GLN A 214 34.69 -19.48 48.01
C GLN A 214 36.11 -19.68 47.49
N ASN A 215 37.01 -18.76 47.88
CA ASN A 215 38.36 -19.01 48.42
C ASN A 215 39.09 -17.68 48.59
#